data_AF-A0A2V8GYM8-F1
#
_entry.id   AF-A0A2V8GYM8-F1
#
_cell.length_a   1.000
_cell.length_b   1.000
_cell.length_c   1.000
_cell.angle_alpha   90.00
_cell.angle_beta   90.00
_cell.angle_gamma   90.00
#
_symmetry.space_group_name_H-M   'P 1'
#
loop_
_entity.id
_entity.type
_entity.pdbx_description
1 polymer ?
#
loop_
_entity_poly.entity_id
_entity_poly.type
_entity_poly.pdbx_seq_one_letter_code
_entity_poly.pdbx_strand_id
1 'polypeptide(L)'
;MKPVDPEPILERIRAYLLEAFPSVTIAPDADAKTGLALIHILQGRTRWAVEITHTFLDADGDRPEPVAALRKWDLIGVLKRTESGSIVRVTTTGLRVV
;
A
#
# COMPACT_ATOMS: atom_id res chain seq x y z
N MET A 1 1.25 -7.22 -24.29
CA MET A 1 1.00 -7.60 -22.88
C MET A 1 -0.50 -7.55 -22.64
N LYS A 2 -1.10 -8.59 -22.04
CA LYS A 2 -2.47 -8.47 -21.52
C LYS A 2 -2.44 -7.50 -20.32
N PRO A 3 -3.44 -6.62 -20.14
CA PRO A 3 -3.53 -5.83 -18.92
C PRO A 3 -3.60 -6.79 -17.74
N VAL A 4 -2.68 -6.63 -16.78
CA VAL A 4 -2.73 -7.33 -15.51
C VAL A 4 -3.93 -6.76 -14.77
N ASP A 5 -4.89 -7.61 -14.46
CA ASP A 5 -5.99 -7.24 -13.57
C ASP A 5 -5.39 -6.76 -12.24
N PRO A 6 -5.62 -5.51 -11.80
CA PRO A 6 -5.01 -4.97 -10.61
C PRO A 6 -5.64 -5.51 -9.30
N GLU A 7 -6.85 -6.08 -9.36
CA GLU A 7 -7.60 -6.52 -8.17
C GLU A 7 -6.84 -7.56 -7.32
N PRO A 8 -6.22 -8.61 -7.91
CA PRO A 8 -5.43 -9.58 -7.15
C PRO A 8 -4.18 -8.98 -6.49
N ILE A 9 -3.70 -7.82 -6.95
CA ILE A 9 -2.51 -7.17 -6.38
C ILE A 9 -2.89 -6.35 -5.15
N LEU A 10 -4.00 -5.62 -5.20
CA LEU A 10 -4.53 -4.85 -4.08
C LEU A 10 -4.83 -5.76 -2.87
N GLU A 11 -5.47 -6.90 -3.13
CA GLU A 11 -5.74 -7.90 -2.10
C GLU A 11 -4.46 -8.50 -1.49
N ARG A 12 -3.39 -8.66 -2.27
CA ARG A 12 -2.10 -9.12 -1.74
C ARG A 12 -1.39 -8.07 -0.89
N ILE A 13 -1.47 -6.78 -1.25
CA ILE A 13 -0.95 -5.68 -0.41
C ILE A 13 -1.71 -5.65 0.92
N ARG A 14 -3.04 -5.76 0.85
CA ARG A 14 -3.93 -5.81 2.02
C ARG A 14 -3.58 -6.97 2.96
N ALA A 15 -3.46 -8.18 2.43
CA ALA A 15 -3.07 -9.35 3.20
C ALA A 15 -1.69 -9.16 3.87
N TYR A 16 -0.71 -8.65 3.13
CA TYR A 16 0.63 -8.38 3.67
C TYR A 16 0.62 -7.39 4.84
N LEU A 17 -0.21 -6.34 4.78
CA LEU A 17 -0.33 -5.36 5.87
C LEU A 17 -1.07 -5.96 7.09
N LEU A 18 -2.13 -6.73 6.85
CA LEU A 18 -2.87 -7.42 7.92
C LEU A 18 -1.99 -8.44 8.67
N GLU A 19 -1.14 -9.17 7.95
CA GLU A 19 -0.17 -10.10 8.56
C GLU A 19 0.91 -9.39 9.38
N ALA A 20 1.41 -8.26 8.89
CA ALA A 20 2.52 -7.53 9.51
C ALA A 20 2.09 -6.67 10.71
N PHE A 21 0.84 -6.20 10.72
CA PHE A 21 0.36 -5.22 11.69
C PHE A 21 -1.01 -5.65 12.26
N PRO A 22 -1.07 -6.13 13.52
CA PRO A 22 -2.27 -6.71 14.10
C PRO A 22 -3.40 -5.71 14.40
N SER A 23 -3.14 -4.40 14.32
CA SER A 23 -4.14 -3.34 14.53
C SER A 23 -4.42 -2.53 13.27
N VAL A 24 -4.31 -3.17 12.11
CA VAL A 24 -4.74 -2.63 10.83
C VAL A 24 -6.26 -2.56 10.78
N THR A 25 -6.78 -1.44 10.28
CA THR A 25 -8.19 -1.29 9.92
C THR A 25 -8.30 -0.76 8.51
N ILE A 26 -9.23 -1.30 7.73
CA ILE A 26 -9.48 -0.87 6.35
C ILE A 26 -10.67 0.09 6.39
N ALA A 27 -10.59 1.21 5.67
CA ALA A 27 -11.71 2.13 5.51
C ALA A 27 -12.51 1.75 4.25
N PRO A 28 -13.59 0.96 4.36
CA PRO A 28 -14.31 0.41 3.20
C PRO A 28 -14.96 1.49 2.33
N ASP A 29 -15.33 2.63 2.91
CA ASP A 29 -15.96 3.75 2.19
C ASP A 29 -15.02 4.48 1.23
N ALA A 30 -13.71 4.44 1.49
CA ALA A 30 -12.69 5.00 0.60
C ALA A 30 -12.46 4.06 -0.61
N ASP A 31 -12.47 2.75 -0.35
CA ASP A 31 -12.32 1.67 -1.31
C ASP A 31 -13.39 1.73 -2.40
N ALA A 32 -14.66 1.82 -1.98
CA ALA A 32 -15.81 1.78 -2.89
C ALA A 32 -15.96 3.04 -3.78
N LYS A 33 -15.43 4.19 -3.38
CA LYS A 33 -15.64 5.47 -4.10
C LYS A 33 -14.53 5.80 -5.10
N THR A 34 -13.33 5.29 -4.88
CA THR A 34 -12.14 5.76 -5.60
C THR A 34 -11.34 4.64 -6.26
N GLY A 35 -11.69 3.37 -6.00
CA GLY A 35 -10.83 2.23 -6.36
C GLY A 35 -9.51 2.26 -5.59
N LEU A 36 -9.49 2.93 -4.43
CA LEU A 36 -8.29 3.10 -3.60
C LEU A 36 -8.54 2.47 -2.24
N ALA A 37 -7.73 1.48 -1.85
CA ALA A 37 -7.80 0.95 -0.51
C ALA A 37 -7.06 1.90 0.45
N LEU A 38 -7.80 2.58 1.33
CA LEU A 38 -7.22 3.33 2.45
C LEU A 38 -7.16 2.42 3.68
N ILE A 39 -5.95 2.18 4.16
CA ILE A 39 -5.65 1.26 5.26
C ILE A 39 -5.03 2.06 6.40
N HIS A 40 -5.69 2.11 7.55
CA HIS A 40 -5.13 2.69 8.76
C HIS A 40 -4.30 1.67 9.52
N ILE A 41 -3.08 2.04 9.88
CA ILE A 41 -2.15 1.22 10.65
C ILE A 41 -1.95 1.86 12.00
N LEU A 42 -2.27 1.12 13.06
CA LEU A 42 -2.05 1.53 14.45
C LEU A 42 -0.98 0.64 15.06
N GLN A 43 0.04 1.24 15.67
CA GLN A 43 1.04 0.51 16.45
C GLN A 43 1.38 1.30 17.72
N GLY A 44 0.82 0.87 18.85
CA GLY A 44 0.93 1.63 20.10
C GLY A 44 0.27 3.00 19.97
N ARG A 45 1.05 4.08 20.14
CA ARG A 45 0.58 5.47 19.98
C ARG A 45 0.72 6.01 18.56
N THR A 46 1.32 5.24 17.67
CA THR A 46 1.62 5.70 16.31
C THR A 46 0.51 5.31 15.36
N ARG A 47 0.13 6.24 14.48
CA ARG A 47 -0.92 6.04 13.48
C ARG A 47 -0.39 6.42 12.11
N TRP A 48 -0.57 5.56 11.13
CA TRP A 48 -0.31 5.88 9.72
C TRP A 48 -1.54 5.57 8.88
N ALA A 49 -1.60 6.17 7.70
CA ALA A 49 -2.52 5.74 6.64
C ALA A 49 -1.71 5.23 5.46
N VAL A 50 -2.08 4.08 4.91
CA VAL A 50 -1.58 3.57 3.65
C VAL A 50 -2.67 3.75 2.61
N GLU A 51 -2.38 4.53 1.58
CA GLU A 51 -3.29 4.73 0.46
C GLU A 51 -2.81 3.90 -0.72
N ILE A 52 -3.61 2.92 -1.15
CA ILE A 52 -3.26 2.07 -2.29
C ILE A 52 -3.99 2.60 -3.51
N THR A 53 -3.25 2.99 -4.55
CA THR A 53 -3.85 3.62 -5.74
C THR A 53 -3.50 2.94 -7.06
N HIS A 54 -4.42 2.95 -8.03
CA HIS A 54 -4.16 2.51 -9.40
C HIS A 54 -3.24 3.45 -10.21
N THR A 55 -3.09 4.71 -9.79
CA THR A 55 -2.40 5.77 -10.54
C THR A 55 -0.93 5.98 -10.14
N PHE A 56 -0.18 6.56 -11.07
CA PHE A 56 1.28 6.41 -11.26
C PHE A 56 2.09 7.68 -10.99
N LEU A 57 3.39 7.50 -10.70
CA LEU A 57 4.48 8.36 -11.18
C LEU A 57 5.59 7.45 -11.74
N ASP A 58 6.14 7.82 -12.91
CA ASP A 58 7.11 7.08 -13.72
C ASP A 58 8.25 6.42 -12.93
N ALA A 59 8.21 5.08 -12.86
CA ALA A 59 9.38 4.22 -12.75
C ALA A 59 9.08 2.80 -13.29
N ASP A 60 9.66 2.48 -14.44
CA ASP A 60 9.88 1.14 -15.04
C ASP A 60 8.70 0.14 -15.03
N GLY A 61 8.00 0.07 -16.16
CA GLY A 61 6.91 -0.87 -16.46
C GLY A 61 7.31 -2.33 -16.73
N ASP A 62 8.52 -2.76 -16.39
CA ASP A 62 9.07 -4.08 -16.76
C ASP A 62 9.14 -5.13 -15.63
N ARG A 63 8.45 -4.93 -14.50
CA ARG A 63 8.58 -5.85 -13.34
C ARG A 63 7.36 -6.75 -13.14
N PRO A 64 7.53 -8.10 -13.22
CA PRO A 64 6.42 -9.04 -13.25
C PRO A 64 5.77 -9.36 -11.89
N GLU A 65 6.26 -8.84 -10.76
CA GLU A 65 5.72 -9.21 -9.43
C GLU A 65 5.65 -8.04 -8.43
N PRO A 66 4.45 -7.46 -8.23
CA PRO A 66 4.25 -6.32 -7.34
C PRO A 66 4.54 -6.62 -5.86
N VAL A 67 4.27 -7.84 -5.37
CA VAL A 67 4.56 -8.19 -3.96
C VAL A 67 6.06 -8.29 -3.70
N ALA A 68 6.82 -8.82 -4.66
CA ALA A 68 8.27 -8.76 -4.60
C ALA A 68 8.76 -7.30 -4.66
N ALA A 69 8.06 -6.43 -5.40
CA ALA A 69 8.33 -5.00 -5.43
C ALA A 69 8.03 -4.29 -4.09
N LEU A 70 6.95 -4.64 -3.38
CA LEU A 70 6.66 -4.11 -2.03
C LEU A 70 7.74 -4.46 -1.01
N ARG A 71 8.21 -5.71 -1.04
CA ARG A 71 9.35 -6.15 -0.22
C ARG A 71 10.62 -5.39 -0.62
N LYS A 72 10.82 -5.18 -1.92
CA LYS A 72 11.94 -4.38 -2.44
C LYS A 72 11.87 -2.91 -1.99
N TRP A 73 10.68 -2.33 -1.86
CA TRP A 73 10.50 -0.97 -1.35
C TRP A 73 10.49 -0.89 0.18
N ASP A 74 10.59 -2.02 0.88
CA ASP A 74 10.61 -2.08 2.34
C ASP A 74 9.43 -1.28 2.96
N LEU A 75 8.20 -1.54 2.50
CA LEU A 75 7.00 -0.80 2.96
C LEU A 75 6.91 -0.77 4.50
N ILE A 76 7.18 -1.90 5.17
CA ILE A 76 7.19 -1.97 6.63
C ILE A 76 8.28 -1.07 7.22
N GLY A 77 9.51 -1.11 6.70
CA GLY A 77 10.58 -0.26 7.21
C GLY A 77 10.34 1.22 6.92
N VAL A 78 9.71 1.57 5.80
CA VAL A 78 9.28 2.95 5.54
C VAL A 78 8.25 3.38 6.57
N LEU A 79 7.19 2.61 6.79
CA LEU A 79 6.19 2.92 7.84
C LEU A 79 6.84 3.12 9.21
N LYS A 80 7.79 2.27 9.60
CA LYS A 80 8.52 2.41 10.88
C LYS A 80 9.40 3.66 10.98
N ARG A 81 9.89 4.18 9.84
CA ARG A 81 10.74 5.38 9.77
C ARG A 81 9.93 6.66 9.55
N THR A 82 8.69 6.54 9.10
CA THR A 82 7.79 7.64 8.81
C THR A 82 7.15 8.19 10.08
N GLU A 83 6.94 9.51 10.13
CA GLU A 83 6.30 10.18 11.26
C GLU A 83 4.85 9.72 11.49
N SER A 84 4.41 9.80 12.74
CA SER A 84 3.00 9.53 13.08
C SER A 84 2.10 10.55 12.37
N GLY A 85 1.04 10.06 11.74
CA GLY A 85 0.05 10.84 11.02
C GLY A 85 0.31 10.96 9.52
N SER A 86 1.48 10.54 9.02
CA SER A 86 1.77 10.59 7.59
C SER A 86 0.98 9.58 6.78
N ILE A 87 0.84 9.88 5.49
CA ILE A 87 0.21 9.00 4.51
C ILE A 87 1.31 8.35 3.65
N VAL A 88 1.36 7.03 3.63
CA VAL A 88 2.22 6.27 2.72
C VAL A 88 1.39 5.80 1.54
N ARG A 89 1.63 6.37 0.37
CA ARG A 89 0.99 5.95 -0.87
C ARG A 89 1.75 4.77 -1.47
N VAL A 90 1.02 3.70 -1.75
CA VAL A 90 1.51 2.47 -2.38
C VAL A 90 0.82 2.30 -3.72
N THR A 91 1.59 1.99 -4.76
CA THR A 91 1.05 1.65 -6.08
C THR A 91 1.62 0.30 -6.51
N THR A 92 1.15 -0.23 -7.64
CA THR A 92 1.72 -1.47 -8.21
C THR A 92 3.18 -1.32 -8.66
N THR A 93 3.69 -0.08 -8.75
CA THR A 93 5.02 0.26 -9.29
C THR A 93 5.89 1.13 -8.37
N GLY A 94 5.40 1.61 -7.22
CA GLY A 94 6.23 2.36 -6.27
C GLY A 94 5.64 2.61 -4.87
N LEU A 95 6.43 3.29 -4.05
CA LEU A 95 6.08 3.75 -2.70
C LEU A 95 6.48 5.21 -2.50
N ARG A 96 5.61 6.03 -1.91
CA ARG A 96 5.87 7.43 -1.58
C ARG A 96 5.28 7.81 -0.22
N VAL A 97 6.01 8.59 0.58
CA VAL A 97 5.47 9.29 1.75
C VAL A 97 4.94 10.65 1.31
N VAL A 98 3.72 10.98 1.74
CA VAL A 98 2.99 12.22 1.43
C VAL A 98 2.82 13.05 2.69
#